data_AF-A5P8Q2-F1
#
_entry.id   AF-A5P8Q2-F1
#
_cell.length_a   1.000
_cell.length_b   1.000
_cell.length_c   1.000
_cell.angle_alpha   90.00
_cell.angle_beta   90.00
_cell.angle_gamma   90.00
#
_symmetry.space_group_name_H-M   'P 1'
#
loop_
_entity.id
_entity.type
_entity.pdbx_description
1 polymer ?
#
loop_
_entity_poly.entity_id
_entity_poly.type
_entity_poly.pdbx_seq_one_letter_code
_entity_poly.pdbx_strand_id
1 'polypeptide(L)'
;MRKFLFTAFAGAAVLAPAPLLAQDAESDAPLALAEPDAPLSGMAEKMKDPEQQRQMALMLRTMTEVLLDMPLAPMVDSMSAIAGEDAPQVDPDATLRSLAPGSSRVPEEIEKTLPRALDTMGSMAEAFDTMMPALRQMGREMAQRMKETAPQAD
;
A
#
# COMPACT_ATOMS: atom_id res chain seq x y z
N MET A 1 -9.65 28.71 73.35
CA MET A 1 -9.53 27.32 73.85
C MET A 1 -9.92 26.36 72.72
N ARG A 2 -9.07 25.35 72.48
CA ARG A 2 -9.33 24.03 71.87
C ARG A 2 -10.01 23.95 70.49
N LYS A 3 -9.12 23.84 69.48
CA LYS A 3 -9.04 22.83 68.41
C LYS A 3 -10.30 22.00 68.14
N PHE A 4 -10.89 22.17 66.96
CA PHE A 4 -11.71 21.16 66.30
C PHE A 4 -11.11 20.78 64.95
N LEU A 5 -10.86 19.48 64.84
CA LEU A 5 -10.48 18.71 63.68
C LEU A 5 -11.56 18.82 62.60
N PHE A 6 -11.19 19.05 61.35
CA PHE A 6 -11.91 18.50 60.19
C PHE A 6 -10.89 18.10 59.13
N THR A 7 -10.45 16.86 59.25
CA THR A 7 -9.69 16.10 58.27
C THR A 7 -10.52 15.94 57.00
N ALA A 8 -9.86 16.11 55.86
CA ALA A 8 -10.40 16.18 54.51
C ALA A 8 -11.41 15.07 54.17
N PHE A 9 -12.54 15.49 53.61
CA PHE A 9 -13.50 14.65 52.91
C PHE A 9 -13.50 15.06 51.43
N ALA A 10 -12.91 14.22 50.58
CA ALA A 10 -13.17 14.18 49.14
C ALA A 10 -12.90 12.72 48.74
N GLY A 11 -13.87 11.88 48.39
CA GLY A 11 -15.12 12.18 47.69
C GLY A 11 -14.98 11.67 46.25
N ALA A 12 -15.13 10.35 46.12
CA ALA A 12 -15.59 9.57 44.98
C ALA A 12 -15.27 9.98 43.52
N ALA A 13 -14.72 8.98 42.81
CA ALA A 13 -15.10 8.53 41.47
C ALA A 13 -14.88 9.45 40.26
N VAL A 14 -13.84 9.11 39.46
CA VAL A 14 -14.02 8.84 38.03
C VAL A 14 -13.13 7.64 37.67
N LEU A 15 -13.74 6.45 37.63
CA LEU A 15 -13.25 5.35 36.80
C LEU A 15 -13.48 5.79 35.35
N ALA A 16 -12.51 6.48 34.76
CA ALA A 16 -12.51 6.67 33.32
C ALA A 16 -12.10 5.34 32.67
N PRO A 17 -12.91 4.75 31.77
CA PRO A 17 -12.40 3.74 30.88
C PRO A 17 -11.42 4.44 29.95
N ALA A 18 -10.12 4.28 30.21
CA ALA A 18 -9.11 4.65 29.23
C ALA A 18 -9.44 3.88 27.94
N PRO A 19 -9.56 4.55 26.77
CA PRO A 19 -9.81 3.85 25.54
C PRO A 19 -8.61 2.93 25.29
N LEU A 20 -8.90 1.63 25.38
CA LEU A 20 -8.04 0.52 25.03
C LEU A 20 -7.93 0.42 23.49
N LEU A 21 -7.63 1.55 22.84
CA LEU A 21 -7.53 1.71 21.38
C LEU A 21 -6.09 1.97 20.94
N ALA A 22 -5.13 1.46 21.72
CA ALA A 22 -3.70 1.58 21.45
C ALA A 22 -3.01 0.23 21.25
N GLN A 23 -3.77 -0.87 21.08
CA GLN A 23 -3.23 -2.22 20.88
C GLN A 23 -3.38 -2.76 19.44
N ASP A 24 -4.00 -2.01 18.53
CA ASP A 24 -4.15 -2.41 17.11
C ASP A 24 -3.36 -1.51 16.13
N ALA A 25 -2.47 -0.65 16.65
CA ALA A 25 -1.68 0.29 15.84
C ALA A 25 -0.25 -0.20 15.54
N GLU A 26 0.00 -1.52 15.63
CA GLU A 26 1.28 -2.15 15.25
C GLU A 26 1.08 -3.14 14.08
N SER A 27 0.41 -2.71 13.01
CA SER A 27 0.52 -3.40 11.72
C SER A 27 0.27 -2.45 10.56
N ASP A 28 0.79 -1.23 10.66
CA ASP A 28 0.94 -0.34 9.50
C ASP A 28 2.44 -0.21 9.20
N ALA A 29 3.05 -1.35 8.85
CA ALA A 29 4.36 -1.34 8.23
C ALA A 29 4.16 -0.87 6.78
N PRO A 30 4.73 0.28 6.37
CA PRO A 30 4.65 0.73 4.99
C PRO A 30 5.34 -0.33 4.13
N LEU A 31 4.58 -1.07 3.32
CA LEU A 31 5.03 -2.02 2.31
C LEU A 31 6.43 -2.56 2.60
N ALA A 32 6.58 -3.32 3.69
CA ALA A 32 7.84 -3.98 3.98
C ALA A 32 8.16 -4.83 2.74
N LEU A 33 9.19 -4.42 1.99
CA LEU A 33 9.72 -5.19 0.87
C LEU A 33 9.94 -6.59 1.43
N ALA A 34 9.17 -7.54 0.91
CA ALA A 34 9.11 -8.90 1.41
C ALA A 34 10.54 -9.41 1.64
N GLU A 35 10.79 -9.93 2.83
CA GLU A 35 12.04 -10.64 3.07
C GLU A 35 12.22 -11.69 1.96
N PRO A 36 13.44 -11.89 1.44
CA PRO A 36 13.67 -12.72 0.25
C PRO A 36 13.20 -14.19 0.40
N ASP A 37 12.90 -14.64 1.62
CA ASP A 37 12.37 -15.96 1.93
C ASP A 37 10.88 -15.97 2.35
N ALA A 38 10.18 -14.83 2.30
CA ALA A 38 8.73 -14.81 2.55
C ALA A 38 8.04 -15.69 1.50
N PRO A 39 7.27 -16.71 1.92
CA PRO A 39 6.69 -17.65 0.99
C PRO A 39 5.67 -16.93 0.11
N LEU A 40 5.77 -17.13 -1.21
CA LEU A 40 4.88 -16.52 -2.20
C LEU A 40 3.41 -16.87 -1.93
N SER A 41 3.15 -17.99 -1.27
CA SER A 41 1.83 -18.38 -0.76
C SER A 41 1.22 -17.33 0.18
N GLY A 42 1.99 -16.76 1.10
CA GLY A 42 1.50 -15.71 2.01
C GLY A 42 1.15 -14.41 1.29
N MET A 43 1.80 -14.14 0.16
CA MET A 43 1.47 -13.00 -0.71
C MET A 43 0.20 -13.28 -1.53
N ALA A 44 0.07 -14.48 -2.09
CA ALA A 44 -1.09 -14.91 -2.86
C ALA A 44 -2.38 -14.86 -2.01
N GLU A 45 -2.28 -15.29 -0.76
CA GLU A 45 -3.42 -15.31 0.17
C GLU A 45 -3.87 -13.89 0.55
N LYS A 46 -2.93 -12.98 0.82
CA LYS A 46 -3.23 -11.55 1.04
C LYS A 46 -3.84 -10.90 -0.19
N MET A 47 -3.38 -11.25 -1.40
CA MET A 47 -3.95 -10.73 -2.64
C MET A 47 -5.37 -11.21 -2.90
N LYS A 48 -5.76 -12.38 -2.36
CA LYS A 48 -7.11 -12.96 -2.48
C LYS A 48 -8.04 -12.57 -1.33
N ASP A 49 -7.54 -11.85 -0.32
CA ASP A 49 -8.32 -11.40 0.83
C ASP A 49 -9.29 -10.26 0.42
N PRO A 50 -10.62 -10.49 0.48
CA PRO A 50 -11.60 -9.50 0.03
C PRO A 50 -11.60 -8.22 0.86
N GLU A 51 -11.23 -8.26 2.14
CA GLU A 51 -11.17 -7.06 2.99
C GLU A 51 -9.96 -6.20 2.62
N GLN A 52 -8.79 -6.82 2.42
CA GLN A 52 -7.60 -6.10 1.95
C GLN A 52 -7.77 -5.54 0.54
N GLN A 53 -8.39 -6.30 -0.37
CA GLN A 53 -8.71 -5.83 -1.72
C GLN A 53 -9.62 -4.59 -1.70
N ARG A 54 -10.67 -4.60 -0.86
CA ARG A 54 -11.58 -3.45 -0.70
C ARG A 54 -10.86 -2.24 -0.13
N GLN A 55 -10.05 -2.43 0.91
CA GLN A 55 -9.30 -1.34 1.52
C GLN A 55 -8.32 -0.71 0.51
N MET A 56 -7.61 -1.53 -0.25
CA MET A 56 -6.68 -1.05 -1.29
C MET A 56 -7.42 -0.36 -2.44
N ALA A 57 -8.61 -0.85 -2.81
CA ALA A 57 -9.47 -0.20 -3.79
C ALA A 57 -9.94 1.18 -3.34
N LEU A 58 -10.40 1.32 -2.09
CA LEU A 58 -10.83 2.59 -1.53
C LEU A 58 -9.67 3.59 -1.42
N MET A 59 -8.50 3.13 -0.99
CA MET A 59 -7.30 3.95 -0.95
C MET A 59 -6.92 4.45 -2.34
N LEU A 60 -6.80 3.55 -3.32
CA LEU A 60 -6.44 3.91 -4.70
C LEU A 60 -7.49 4.81 -5.36
N ARG A 61 -8.77 4.56 -5.10
CA ARG A 61 -9.87 5.42 -5.54
C ARG A 61 -9.68 6.84 -4.99
N THR A 62 -9.47 6.97 -3.68
CA THR A 62 -9.32 8.27 -3.01
C THR A 62 -8.09 9.01 -3.53
N MET A 63 -6.95 8.31 -3.66
CA MET A 63 -5.74 8.88 -4.24
C MET A 63 -5.97 9.35 -5.68
N THR A 64 -6.70 8.56 -6.48
CA THR A 64 -7.02 8.92 -7.86
C THR A 64 -7.97 10.11 -7.92
N GLU A 65 -8.98 10.18 -7.05
CA GLU A 65 -9.87 11.36 -6.96
C GLU A 65 -9.07 12.63 -6.67
N VAL A 66 -8.16 12.58 -5.68
CA VAL A 66 -7.28 13.70 -5.32
C VAL A 66 -6.36 14.10 -6.48
N LEU A 67 -5.74 13.13 -7.15
CA LEU A 67 -4.88 13.41 -8.30
C LEU A 67 -5.66 14.06 -9.44
N LEU A 68 -6.87 13.56 -9.71
CA LEU A 68 -7.72 14.11 -10.77
C LEU A 68 -8.17 15.55 -10.50
N ASP A 69 -8.24 15.94 -9.23
CA ASP A 69 -8.60 17.30 -8.78
C ASP A 69 -7.39 18.22 -8.61
N MET A 70 -6.18 17.75 -8.95
CA MET A 70 -4.97 18.57 -8.89
C MET A 70 -4.96 19.63 -10.01
N PRO A 71 -4.68 20.91 -9.68
CA PRO A 71 -4.59 21.97 -10.67
C PRO A 71 -3.36 21.80 -11.56
N LEU A 72 -3.54 21.99 -12.87
CA LEU A 72 -2.52 21.78 -13.90
C LEU A 72 -1.72 23.04 -14.22
N ALA A 73 -2.33 24.21 -14.07
CA ALA A 73 -1.67 25.49 -14.32
C ALA A 73 -0.30 25.63 -13.64
N PRO A 74 -0.13 25.37 -12.32
CA PRO A 74 1.19 25.49 -11.68
C PRO A 74 2.24 24.51 -12.23
N MET A 75 1.82 23.36 -12.78
CA MET A 75 2.75 22.40 -13.41
C MET A 75 3.19 22.85 -14.80
N VAL A 76 2.27 23.40 -15.58
CA VAL A 76 2.56 23.92 -16.92
C VAL A 76 3.45 25.15 -16.83
N ASP A 77 3.16 26.06 -15.89
CA ASP A 77 3.97 27.26 -15.66
C ASP A 77 5.41 26.91 -15.27
N SER A 78 5.58 25.93 -14.39
CA SER A 78 6.91 25.47 -13.97
C SER A 78 7.66 24.74 -15.09
N MET A 79 6.98 23.94 -15.92
CA MET A 79 7.60 23.34 -17.12
C MET A 79 8.06 24.39 -18.12
N SER A 80 7.27 25.44 -18.33
CA SER A 80 7.55 26.52 -19.28
C SER A 80 8.73 27.38 -18.82
N ALA A 81 8.79 27.68 -17.52
CA ALA A 81 9.93 28.36 -16.91
C ALA A 81 11.25 27.56 -17.06
N ILE A 82 11.18 26.22 -17.04
CA ILE A 82 12.35 25.35 -17.24
C ILE A 82 12.72 25.23 -18.72
N ALA A 83 11.73 25.08 -19.60
CA ALA A 83 11.93 24.95 -21.04
C ALA A 83 12.39 26.26 -21.71
N GLY A 84 12.15 27.40 -21.06
CA GLY A 84 12.41 28.72 -21.66
C GLY A 84 11.45 29.06 -22.80
N GLU A 85 10.32 28.36 -22.85
CA GLU A 85 9.25 28.55 -23.84
C GLU A 85 8.02 29.15 -23.13
N ASP A 86 7.18 29.86 -23.89
CA ASP A 86 5.92 30.37 -23.36
C ASP A 86 4.97 29.21 -23.04
N ALA A 87 4.36 29.28 -21.85
CA ALA A 87 3.36 28.31 -21.44
C ALA A 87 2.16 28.33 -22.41
N PRO A 88 1.64 27.17 -22.82
CA PRO A 88 0.30 27.11 -23.40
C PRO A 88 -0.67 27.80 -22.44
N GLN A 89 -1.59 28.63 -22.97
CA GLN A 89 -2.65 29.20 -22.14
C GLN A 89 -3.56 28.07 -21.66
N VAL A 90 -3.40 27.70 -20.40
CA VAL A 90 -4.25 26.76 -19.69
C VAL A 90 -5.07 27.55 -18.68
N ASP A 91 -6.34 27.19 -18.52
CA ASP A 91 -7.19 27.79 -17.49
C ASP A 91 -6.54 27.58 -16.10
N PRO A 92 -6.39 28.62 -15.26
CA PRO A 92 -5.81 28.50 -13.93
C PRO A 92 -6.50 27.46 -13.04
N ASP A 93 -7.79 27.19 -13.28
CA ASP A 93 -8.58 26.21 -12.55
C ASP A 93 -8.67 24.85 -13.28
N ALA A 94 -7.94 24.67 -14.40
CA ALA A 94 -7.91 23.40 -15.10
C ALA A 94 -7.30 22.29 -14.24
N THR A 95 -8.01 21.17 -14.14
CA THR A 95 -7.55 19.95 -13.48
C THR A 95 -7.36 18.80 -14.47
N LEU A 96 -6.69 17.72 -14.06
CA LEU A 96 -6.59 16.48 -14.86
C LEU A 96 -7.97 15.96 -15.28
N ARG A 97 -8.97 16.11 -14.40
CA ARG A 97 -10.36 15.76 -14.68
C ARG A 97 -10.96 16.57 -15.83
N SER A 98 -10.64 17.86 -15.88
CA SER A 98 -11.18 18.79 -16.90
C SER A 98 -10.64 18.53 -18.31
N LEU A 99 -9.38 18.09 -18.42
CA LEU A 99 -8.74 17.82 -19.72
C LEU A 99 -9.08 16.45 -20.30
N ALA A 100 -9.38 15.47 -19.45
CA ALA A 100 -9.73 14.11 -19.86
C ALA A 100 -11.13 13.77 -19.32
N PRO A 101 -12.22 14.07 -20.06
CA PRO A 101 -13.60 13.88 -19.57
C PRO A 101 -13.93 12.43 -19.18
N GLY A 102 -13.23 11.45 -19.78
CA GLY A 102 -13.37 10.03 -19.41
C GLY A 102 -12.73 9.66 -18.08
N SER A 103 -11.85 10.51 -17.53
CA SER A 103 -11.10 10.23 -16.29
C SER A 103 -11.99 10.23 -15.04
N SER A 104 -13.13 10.91 -15.07
CA SER A 104 -14.09 10.96 -13.94
C SER A 104 -14.62 9.58 -13.54
N ARG A 105 -14.59 8.59 -14.45
CA ARG A 105 -15.02 7.22 -14.16
C ARG A 105 -13.91 6.34 -13.61
N VAL A 106 -12.65 6.75 -13.76
CA VAL A 106 -11.48 5.95 -13.37
C VAL A 106 -11.51 5.53 -11.90
N PRO A 107 -11.83 6.40 -10.93
CA PRO A 107 -11.90 5.99 -9.52
C PRO A 107 -12.93 4.88 -9.26
N GLU A 108 -14.11 4.97 -9.91
CA GLU A 108 -15.18 3.97 -9.81
C GLU A 108 -14.81 2.65 -10.51
N GLU A 109 -14.14 2.74 -11.67
CA GLU A 109 -13.65 1.57 -12.39
C GLU A 109 -12.54 0.82 -11.64
N ILE A 110 -11.67 1.54 -10.91
CA ILE A 110 -10.68 0.95 -10.02
C ILE A 110 -11.39 0.14 -8.93
N GLU A 111 -12.40 0.71 -8.28
CA GLU A 111 -13.16 0.03 -7.23
C GLU A 111 -13.79 -1.29 -7.73
N LYS A 112 -14.31 -1.28 -8.96
CA LYS A 112 -14.94 -2.45 -9.59
C LYS A 112 -13.94 -3.49 -10.09
N THR A 113 -12.82 -3.05 -10.64
CA THR A 113 -11.91 -3.93 -11.40
C THR A 113 -10.75 -4.45 -10.56
N LEU A 114 -10.29 -3.67 -9.58
CA LEU A 114 -9.12 -4.02 -8.77
C LEU A 114 -9.28 -5.36 -8.04
N PRO A 115 -10.41 -5.68 -7.37
CA PRO A 115 -10.57 -6.97 -6.69
C PRO A 115 -10.37 -8.17 -7.63
N ARG A 116 -10.94 -8.08 -8.85
CA ARG A 116 -10.79 -9.15 -9.87
C ARG A 116 -9.35 -9.29 -10.34
N ALA A 117 -8.65 -8.17 -10.53
CA ALA A 117 -7.26 -8.19 -10.95
C ALA A 117 -6.36 -8.83 -9.86
N LEU A 118 -6.58 -8.47 -8.60
CA LEU A 118 -5.84 -9.02 -7.45
C LEU A 118 -6.11 -10.51 -7.26
N ASP A 119 -7.36 -10.95 -7.41
CA ASP A 119 -7.72 -12.37 -7.36
C ASP A 119 -7.04 -13.20 -8.47
N THR A 120 -7.01 -12.65 -9.68
CA THR A 120 -6.30 -13.27 -10.82
C THR A 120 -4.81 -13.38 -10.54
N MET A 121 -4.20 -12.31 -10.01
CA MET A 121 -2.78 -12.28 -9.67
C MET A 121 -2.45 -13.24 -8.53
N GLY A 122 -3.29 -13.33 -7.50
CA GLY A 122 -3.15 -14.29 -6.41
C GLY A 122 -3.23 -15.74 -6.90
N SER A 123 -4.15 -16.04 -7.81
CA SER A 123 -4.26 -17.37 -8.43
C SER A 123 -3.04 -17.72 -9.27
N MET A 124 -2.47 -16.76 -9.99
CA MET A 124 -1.22 -16.95 -10.72
C MET A 124 -0.03 -17.19 -9.77
N ALA A 125 0.05 -16.44 -8.67
CA ALA A 125 1.09 -16.61 -7.65
C ALA A 125 1.01 -18.00 -6.99
N GLU A 126 -0.20 -18.50 -6.71
CA GLU A 126 -0.43 -19.85 -6.20
C GLU A 126 0.04 -20.93 -7.19
N ALA A 127 -0.23 -20.74 -8.49
CA ALA A 127 0.27 -21.64 -9.53
C ALA A 127 1.81 -21.62 -9.62
N PHE A 128 2.45 -20.45 -9.48
CA PHE A 128 3.91 -20.35 -9.42
C PHE A 128 4.50 -21.02 -8.17
N ASP A 129 3.86 -20.87 -7.01
CA ASP A 129 4.31 -21.51 -5.78
C ASP A 129 4.30 -23.04 -5.90
N THR A 130 3.31 -23.59 -6.61
CA THR A 130 3.22 -25.02 -6.92
C THR A 130 4.41 -25.51 -7.78
N MET A 131 4.93 -24.66 -8.67
CA MET A 131 6.08 -24.99 -9.52
C MET A 131 7.44 -24.75 -8.83
N MET A 132 7.47 -23.93 -7.78
CA MET A 132 8.69 -23.52 -7.09
C MET A 132 9.57 -24.67 -6.58
N PRO A 133 9.03 -25.77 -6.02
CA PRO A 133 9.84 -26.90 -5.56
C PRO A 133 10.62 -27.56 -6.70
N ALA A 134 9.99 -27.73 -7.86
CA ALA A 134 10.62 -28.31 -9.04
C ALA A 134 11.74 -27.41 -9.59
N LEU A 135 11.50 -26.09 -9.62
CA LEU A 135 12.53 -25.11 -9.99
C LEU A 135 13.72 -25.13 -9.04
N ARG A 136 13.47 -25.20 -7.72
CA ARG A 136 14.52 -25.34 -6.70
C ARG A 136 15.31 -26.63 -6.87
N GLN A 137 14.65 -27.73 -7.21
CA GLN A 137 15.33 -28.99 -7.47
C GLN A 137 16.24 -28.90 -8.70
N MET A 138 15.72 -28.39 -9.81
CA MET A 138 16.51 -28.19 -11.03
C MET A 138 17.74 -27.29 -10.79
N GLY A 139 17.56 -26.21 -10.02
CA GLY A 139 18.66 -25.33 -9.62
C GLY A 139 19.74 -26.03 -8.78
N ARG A 140 19.33 -26.89 -7.82
CA ARG A 140 20.28 -27.69 -7.03
C ARG A 140 21.06 -28.68 -7.89
N GLU A 141 20.39 -29.37 -8.80
CA GLU A 141 21.02 -30.33 -9.72
C GLU A 141 22.03 -29.63 -10.65
N MET A 142 21.68 -28.45 -11.18
CA MET A 142 22.58 -27.65 -12.00
C MET A 142 23.80 -27.17 -11.19
N ALA A 143 23.59 -26.67 -9.97
CA ALA A 143 24.66 -26.23 -9.09
C ALA A 143 25.61 -27.39 -8.72
N GLN A 144 25.07 -28.59 -8.53
CA GLN A 144 25.89 -29.78 -8.25
C GLN A 144 26.75 -30.16 -9.46
N ARG A 145 26.17 -30.21 -10.67
CA ARG A 145 26.94 -30.48 -11.89
C ARG A 145 28.02 -29.45 -12.15
N MET A 146 27.75 -28.16 -11.89
CA MET A 146 28.77 -27.12 -11.99
C MET A 146 29.91 -27.28 -10.98
N LYS A 147 29.61 -27.74 -9.75
CA LYS A 147 30.66 -28.06 -8.76
C LYS A 147 31.50 -29.26 -9.17
N GLU A 148 30.89 -30.26 -9.78
CA GLU A 148 31.57 -31.46 -10.28
C GLU A 148 32.47 -31.17 -11.49
N THR A 149 32.13 -30.17 -12.30
CA THR A 149 32.92 -29.74 -13.47
C THR A 149 33.84 -28.56 -13.20
N ALA A 150 33.74 -27.93 -12.02
CA ALA A 150 34.65 -26.86 -11.63
C ALA A 150 36.07 -27.43 -11.44
N PRO A 151 37.10 -26.85 -12.08
CA PRO A 151 38.47 -27.28 -11.85
C PRO A 151 38.80 -27.11 -10.37
N GLN A 152 39.31 -28.17 -9.74
CA GLN A 152 39.91 -28.03 -8.41
C GLN A 152 41.05 -27.04 -8.54
N ALA A 153 40.95 -25.90 -7.86
CA ALA A 153 42.08 -25.01 -7.71
C ALA A 153 43.07 -25.70 -6.76
N ASP A 154 44.15 -26.24 -7.36
CA ASP A 154 45.34 -26.74 -6.65
C ASP A 154 46.04 -25.62 -5.86
#